data_AF-A0A0F7G0P4-F1
#
_entry.id   AF-A0A0F7G0P4-F1
#
_cell.length_a   1.000
_cell.length_b   1.000
_cell.length_c   1.000
_cell.angle_alpha   90.00
_cell.angle_beta   90.00
_cell.angle_gamma   90.00
#
_symmetry.space_group_name_H-M   'P 1'
#
loop_
_entity.id
_entity.type
_entity.pdbx_description
1 polymer ?
#
loop_
_entity_poly.entity_id
_entity_poly.type
_entity_poly.pdbx_seq_one_letter_code
_entity_poly.pdbx_strand_id
1 'polypeptide(L)'
;MIVPDPGGNVSTTSDVNRFFGALLGGELLPPERLAEMRDTVPVDEETQVFWPDGRYGLGLVNRPLSCGGSYWSHEGGQSGYITLNGATHDGSRSVTVSMSTALGDSPDNALRQEQAASDLVDHALCDTLVAGQDT
;
A
#
# COMPACT_ATOMS: atom_id res chain seq x y z
N MET A 1 14.16 -13.09 -25.66
CA MET A 1 13.32 -13.75 -24.63
C MET A 1 12.57 -12.63 -23.93
N ILE A 2 11.25 -12.55 -24.09
CA ILE A 2 10.42 -11.61 -23.33
C ILE A 2 10.23 -12.27 -21.97
N VAL A 3 10.93 -11.78 -20.95
CA VAL A 3 10.59 -12.11 -19.56
C VAL A 3 9.32 -11.33 -19.21
N PRO A 4 8.25 -11.98 -18.73
CA PRO A 4 7.10 -11.27 -18.18
C PRO A 4 7.61 -10.36 -17.06
N ASP A 5 7.23 -9.10 -17.10
CA ASP A 5 7.48 -8.17 -16.01
C ASP A 5 6.39 -8.36 -14.94
N PRO A 6 6.71 -8.88 -13.74
CA PRO A 6 5.73 -9.04 -12.66
C PRO A 6 5.14 -7.70 -12.17
N GLY A 7 5.65 -6.56 -12.64
CA GLY A 7 5.15 -5.20 -12.33
C GLY A 7 4.76 -4.36 -13.55
N GLY A 8 4.56 -4.95 -14.74
CA GLY A 8 4.41 -4.21 -16.01
C GLY A 8 3.08 -3.50 -16.25
N ASN A 9 2.25 -3.33 -15.22
CA ASN A 9 0.94 -2.68 -15.35
C ASN A 9 1.09 -1.16 -15.35
N VAL A 10 0.47 -0.50 -16.33
CA VAL A 10 0.36 0.97 -16.38
C VAL A 10 -1.05 1.37 -15.94
N SER A 11 -1.15 2.31 -15.01
CA SER A 11 -2.43 2.75 -14.44
C SER A 11 -2.39 4.24 -14.06
N THR A 12 -3.52 4.74 -13.56
CA THR A 12 -3.63 6.06 -12.92
C THR A 12 -3.81 5.90 -11.41
N THR A 13 -3.46 6.90 -10.61
CA THR A 13 -3.70 6.87 -9.16
C THR A 13 -5.18 6.67 -8.81
N SER A 14 -6.08 7.25 -9.62
CA SER A 14 -7.52 7.07 -9.48
C SER A 14 -7.96 5.62 -9.71
N ASP A 15 -7.43 4.97 -10.74
CA ASP A 15 -7.80 3.59 -11.06
C ASP A 15 -7.22 2.60 -10.04
N VAL A 16 -6.01 2.85 -9.53
CA VAL A 16 -5.44 2.07 -8.43
C VAL A 16 -6.31 2.21 -7.18
N ASN A 17 -6.71 3.43 -6.80
CA ASN A 17 -7.61 3.65 -5.67
C ASN A 17 -8.95 2.92 -5.83
N ARG A 18 -9.53 2.96 -7.04
CA ARG A 18 -10.78 2.25 -7.38
C ARG A 18 -10.61 0.74 -7.25
N PHE A 19 -9.50 0.19 -7.74
CA PHE A 19 -9.21 -1.23 -7.65
C PHE A 19 -9.12 -1.69 -6.19
N PHE A 20 -8.32 -1.00 -5.37
CA PHE A 20 -8.18 -1.36 -3.95
C PHE A 20 -9.49 -1.17 -3.17
N GLY A 21 -10.26 -0.12 -3.48
CA GLY A 21 -11.59 0.08 -2.90
C GLY A 21 -12.53 -1.09 -3.21
N ALA A 22 -12.65 -1.48 -4.49
CA ALA A 22 -13.50 -2.59 -4.91
C ALA A 22 -13.01 -3.95 -4.38
N LEU A 23 -11.70 -4.19 -4.34
CA LEU A 23 -11.12 -5.42 -3.82
C LEU A 23 -11.42 -5.59 -2.32
N LEU A 24 -11.09 -4.57 -1.53
CA LEU A 24 -11.19 -4.64 -0.07
C LEU A 24 -12.63 -4.45 0.43
N GLY A 25 -13.48 -3.80 -0.37
CA GLY A 25 -14.94 -3.77 -0.19
C GLY A 25 -15.65 -5.07 -0.57
N GLY A 26 -14.94 -6.06 -1.12
CA GLY A 26 -15.50 -7.38 -1.45
C GLY A 26 -16.29 -7.45 -2.75
N GLU A 27 -16.14 -6.48 -3.64
CA GLU A 27 -16.84 -6.45 -4.94
C GLU A 27 -16.19 -7.39 -5.97
N LEU A 28 -14.90 -7.66 -5.84
CA LEU A 28 -14.12 -8.41 -6.82
C LEU A 28 -13.98 -9.90 -6.50
N LEU A 29 -14.12 -10.29 -5.22
CA LEU A 29 -13.87 -11.64 -4.76
C LEU A 29 -14.95 -12.08 -3.76
N PRO A 30 -15.34 -13.36 -3.76
CA PRO A 30 -16.11 -13.94 -2.67
C PRO A 30 -15.41 -13.74 -1.31
N PRO A 31 -16.16 -13.62 -0.20
CA PRO A 31 -15.59 -13.37 1.13
C PRO A 31 -14.48 -14.36 1.52
N GLU A 32 -14.63 -15.63 1.15
CA GLU A 32 -13.66 -16.68 1.48
C GLU A 32 -12.31 -16.45 0.77
N ARG A 33 -12.33 -15.95 -0.48
CA ARG A 33 -11.11 -15.66 -1.25
C ARG A 33 -10.44 -14.37 -0.79
N LEU A 34 -11.21 -13.36 -0.42
CA LEU A 34 -10.65 -12.15 0.19
C LEU A 34 -10.03 -12.46 1.56
N ALA A 35 -10.64 -13.36 2.34
CA ALA A 35 -10.06 -13.84 3.59
C ALA A 35 -8.72 -14.56 3.36
N GLU A 36 -8.62 -15.42 2.35
CA GLU A 36 -7.34 -16.06 1.96
C GLU A 36 -6.27 -15.01 1.58
N MET A 37 -6.63 -13.95 0.84
CA MET A 37 -5.67 -12.88 0.51
C MET A 37 -5.17 -12.11 1.74
N ARG A 38 -6.01 -12.01 2.78
CA ARG A 38 -5.72 -11.32 4.04
C ARG A 38 -5.10 -12.22 5.11
N ASP A 39 -4.96 -13.52 4.84
CA ASP A 39 -4.20 -14.40 5.72
C ASP A 39 -2.72 -14.10 5.54
N THR A 40 -2.08 -13.57 6.59
CA THR A 40 -0.74 -12.97 6.50
C THR A 40 0.28 -13.64 7.39
N VAL A 41 1.53 -13.63 6.94
CA VAL A 41 2.71 -13.96 7.74
C VAL A 41 3.55 -12.70 7.98
N PRO A 42 4.36 -12.62 9.05
CA PRO A 42 5.33 -11.53 9.21
C PRO A 42 6.30 -11.49 8.03
N VAL A 43 6.68 -10.29 7.60
CA VAL A 43 7.78 -10.13 6.63
C VAL A 43 9.13 -10.39 7.30
N ASP A 44 10.13 -10.76 6.50
CA ASP A 44 11.49 -11.04 6.99
C ASP A 44 12.19 -9.78 7.52
N GLU A 45 13.32 -9.98 8.20
CA GLU A 45 14.08 -8.89 8.83
C GLU A 45 14.55 -7.82 7.84
N GLU A 46 14.87 -8.21 6.61
CA GLU A 46 15.31 -7.27 5.56
C GLU A 46 14.14 -6.39 5.09
N THR A 47 12.97 -6.98 4.89
CA THR A 47 11.77 -6.27 4.47
C THR A 47 11.23 -5.36 5.58
N GLN A 48 11.41 -5.73 6.86
CA GLN A 48 11.00 -4.89 8.00
C GLN A 48 11.67 -3.52 8.02
N VAL A 49 12.80 -3.33 7.33
CA VAL A 49 13.44 -2.02 7.18
C VAL A 49 12.55 -1.05 6.38
N PHE A 50 11.80 -1.54 5.40
CA PHE A 50 10.85 -0.77 4.59
C PHE A 50 9.44 -0.81 5.19
N TRP A 51 9.03 -1.96 5.71
CA TRP A 51 7.72 -2.18 6.30
C TRP A 51 7.82 -2.62 7.76
N PRO A 52 8.09 -1.69 8.70
CA PRO A 52 8.07 -1.99 10.13
C PRO A 52 6.74 -2.64 10.54
N ASP A 53 6.83 -3.76 11.25
CA ASP A 53 5.69 -4.61 11.65
C ASP A 53 4.79 -5.08 10.48
N GLY A 54 5.32 -5.04 9.25
CA GLY A 54 4.63 -5.44 8.05
C GLY A 54 4.29 -6.93 8.03
N ARG A 55 3.13 -7.26 7.46
CA ARG A 55 2.70 -8.64 7.25
C ARG A 55 2.24 -8.83 5.81
N TYR A 56 2.61 -9.94 5.18
CA TYR A 56 2.33 -10.19 3.77
C TYR A 56 1.37 -11.37 3.61
N GLY A 57 0.31 -11.16 2.83
CA GLY A 57 -0.66 -12.17 2.43
C GLY A 57 -0.53 -12.53 0.95
N LEU A 58 -1.63 -12.84 0.28
CA LEU A 58 -1.59 -13.15 -1.16
C LEU A 58 -1.69 -11.87 -1.97
N GLY A 59 -0.55 -11.21 -2.20
CA GLY A 59 -0.50 -9.96 -2.97
C GLY A 59 -1.09 -8.76 -2.24
N LEU A 60 -1.06 -8.78 -0.91
CA LEU A 60 -1.42 -7.66 -0.05
C LEU A 60 -0.45 -7.58 1.14
N VAL A 61 0.03 -6.38 1.44
CA VAL A 61 0.75 -6.05 2.67
C VAL A 61 -0.23 -5.43 3.66
N ASN A 62 -0.20 -5.85 4.93
CA ASN A 62 -0.81 -5.14 6.04
C ASN A 62 0.26 -4.38 6.81
N ARG A 63 0.08 -3.07 6.98
CA ARG A 63 1.01 -2.19 7.71
C ARG A 63 0.26 -1.41 8.79
N PRO A 64 0.85 -1.20 9.98
CA PRO A 64 0.22 -0.40 11.03
C PRO A 64 0.06 1.06 10.61
N LEU A 65 -1.00 1.71 11.11
CA LEU A 65 -1.17 3.16 11.02
C LEU A 65 -0.70 3.83 12.32
N SER A 66 -0.14 5.02 12.22
CA SER A 66 0.30 5.83 13.37
C SER A 66 -0.87 6.22 14.29
N CYS A 67 -2.06 6.40 13.73
CA CYS A 67 -3.29 6.70 14.46
C CYS A 67 -4.01 5.45 15.02
N GLY A 68 -3.41 4.26 14.88
CA GLY A 68 -3.97 3.00 15.30
C GLY A 68 -4.72 2.25 14.19
N GLY A 69 -4.83 0.94 14.34
CA GLY A 69 -5.29 0.05 13.28
C GLY A 69 -4.20 -0.21 12.24
N SER A 70 -4.62 -0.66 11.06
CA SER A 70 -3.73 -0.98 9.95
C SER A 70 -4.40 -0.70 8.61
N TYR A 71 -3.58 -0.63 7.55
CA TYR A 71 -4.03 -0.47 6.18
C TYR A 71 -3.48 -1.59 5.29
N TRP A 72 -4.13 -1.81 4.17
CA TRP A 72 -3.71 -2.75 3.13
C TRP A 72 -3.02 -2.01 1.99
N SER A 73 -1.92 -2.55 1.47
CA SER A 73 -1.18 -2.01 0.33
C SER A 73 -0.63 -3.10 -0.58
N HIS A 74 -0.12 -2.72 -1.75
CA HIS A 74 0.80 -3.53 -2.53
C HIS A 74 1.67 -2.58 -3.35
N GLU A 75 2.77 -2.19 -2.75
CA GLU A 75 3.68 -1.19 -3.29
C GLU A 75 4.40 -1.74 -4.52
N GLY A 76 4.83 -0.85 -5.40
CA GLY A 76 5.41 -1.23 -6.68
C GLY A 76 6.49 -0.26 -7.10
N GLY A 77 7.54 -0.79 -7.72
CA GLY A 77 8.65 0.02 -8.18
C GLY A 77 9.29 -0.56 -9.42
N GLN A 78 9.58 0.30 -10.38
CA GLN A 78 10.45 -0.02 -11.50
C GLN A 78 11.29 1.20 -11.89
N SER A 79 12.31 1.00 -12.72
CA SER A 79 13.19 2.08 -13.18
C SER A 79 12.38 3.26 -13.73
N GLY A 80 12.41 4.37 -12.99
CA GLY A 80 11.71 5.61 -13.34
C GLY A 80 10.40 5.87 -12.60
N TYR A 81 9.79 4.88 -11.94
CA TYR A 81 8.54 5.05 -11.17
C TYR A 81 8.51 4.23 -9.89
N ILE A 82 8.16 4.87 -8.78
CA ILE A 82 7.83 4.22 -7.52
C ILE A 82 6.39 4.58 -7.16
N THR A 83 5.60 3.59 -6.75
CA THR A 83 4.20 3.75 -6.37
C THR A 83 3.97 3.10 -5.02
N LEU A 84 3.52 3.90 -4.05
CA LEU A 84 2.98 3.39 -2.80
C LEU A 84 1.49 3.65 -2.76
N ASN A 85 0.76 2.80 -2.05
CA ASN A 85 -0.67 2.94 -1.88
C ASN A 85 -1.07 2.47 -0.49
N GLY A 86 -2.29 2.81 -0.09
CA GLY A 86 -2.88 2.31 1.14
C GLY A 86 -4.39 2.38 1.07
N ALA A 87 -5.06 1.41 1.67
CA ALA A 87 -6.51 1.37 1.75
C ALA A 87 -6.98 0.80 3.09
N THR A 88 -8.12 1.30 3.57
CA THR A 88 -8.74 0.82 4.82
C THR A 88 -9.23 -0.62 4.68
N HIS A 89 -9.49 -1.28 5.81
CA HIS A 89 -9.92 -2.69 5.83
C HIS A 89 -11.16 -2.98 4.97
N ASP A 90 -12.06 -2.01 4.82
CA ASP A 90 -13.28 -2.09 4.02
C ASP A 90 -13.17 -1.43 2.65
N GLY A 91 -12.00 -0.89 2.29
CA GLY A 91 -11.80 -0.15 1.04
C GLY A 91 -12.52 1.19 0.94
N SER A 92 -13.17 1.67 2.02
CA SER A 92 -13.91 2.94 2.02
C SER A 92 -13.00 4.16 1.79
N ARG A 93 -11.71 4.03 2.10
CA ARG A 93 -10.69 5.03 1.78
C ARG A 93 -9.48 4.35 1.16
N SER A 94 -8.98 4.97 0.10
CA SER A 94 -7.77 4.55 -0.61
C SER A 94 -6.95 5.78 -1.00
N VAL A 95 -5.64 5.67 -0.89
CA VAL A 95 -4.66 6.67 -1.34
C VAL A 95 -3.60 5.97 -2.19
N THR A 96 -3.14 6.65 -3.23
CA THR A 96 -2.04 6.19 -4.09
C THR A 96 -1.11 7.36 -4.36
N VAL A 97 0.17 7.16 -4.08
CA VAL A 97 1.26 8.10 -4.32
C VAL A 97 2.10 7.56 -5.46
N SER A 98 2.17 8.29 -6.57
CA SER A 98 3.03 7.96 -7.71
C SER A 98 4.18 8.96 -7.80
N MET A 99 5.40 8.45 -7.87
CA MET A 99 6.63 9.24 -7.98
C MET A 99 7.33 8.90 -9.29
N SER A 100 7.54 9.89 -10.16
CA SER A 100 8.19 9.72 -11.47
C SER A 100 9.72 9.67 -11.41
N THR A 101 10.26 9.15 -10.31
CA THR A 101 11.70 8.91 -10.12
C THR A 101 11.85 7.76 -9.14
N ALA A 102 12.83 6.88 -9.38
CA ALA A 102 13.24 5.83 -8.45
C ALA A 102 14.64 6.16 -7.93
N LEU A 103 14.75 6.45 -6.62
CA LEU A 103 16.00 6.84 -5.96
C LEU A 103 16.76 5.60 -5.44
N GLY A 104 17.04 4.66 -6.34
CA GLY A 104 17.74 3.40 -6.04
C GLY A 104 19.27 3.48 -6.15
N ASP A 105 19.87 4.67 -6.13
CA ASP A 105 21.31 4.88 -6.25
C ASP A 105 22.08 4.55 -4.94
N SER A 106 21.38 4.50 -3.80
CA SER A 106 21.88 3.95 -2.54
C SER A 106 20.73 3.39 -1.69
N PRO A 107 21.01 2.44 -0.76
CA PRO A 107 19.99 1.96 0.19
C PRO A 107 19.35 3.09 1.00
N ASP A 108 20.15 4.07 1.46
CA ASP A 108 19.64 5.21 2.23
C ASP A 108 18.69 6.11 1.43
N ASN A 109 18.94 6.28 0.13
CA ASN A 109 18.08 7.07 -0.73
C ASN A 109 16.76 6.35 -1.02
N ALA A 110 16.81 5.04 -1.26
CA ALA A 110 15.63 4.21 -1.45
C ALA A 110 14.75 4.21 -0.19
N LEU A 111 15.36 4.01 0.98
CA LEU A 111 14.67 4.06 2.27
C LEU A 111 14.05 5.43 2.56
N ARG A 112 14.76 6.52 2.25
CA ARG A 112 14.21 7.87 2.42
C ARG A 112 13.01 8.11 1.52
N GLN A 113 13.06 7.62 0.27
CA GLN A 113 11.94 7.74 -0.66
C GLN A 113 10.72 6.93 -0.18
N GLU A 114 10.94 5.69 0.25
CA GLU A 114 9.91 4.82 0.82
C GLU A 114 9.25 5.47 2.04
N GLN A 115 10.06 5.96 2.98
CA GLN A 115 9.57 6.56 4.22
C GLN A 115 8.74 7.81 3.93
N ALA A 116 9.22 8.70 3.05
CA ALA A 116 8.49 9.92 2.71
C ALA A 116 7.12 9.63 2.07
N ALA A 117 7.03 8.60 1.22
CA ALA A 117 5.77 8.19 0.62
C ALA A 117 4.87 7.44 1.62
N SER A 118 5.45 6.61 2.50
CA SER A 118 4.73 5.94 3.59
C SER A 118 4.12 6.94 4.57
N ASP A 119 4.86 7.98 4.95
CA ASP A 119 4.38 9.06 5.84
C ASP A 119 3.19 9.80 5.21
N LEU A 120 3.23 10.04 3.90
CA LEU A 120 2.12 10.66 3.17
C LEU A 120 0.88 9.75 3.12
N VAL A 121 1.06 8.44 2.91
CA VAL A 121 -0.03 7.45 2.96
C VAL A 121 -0.64 7.39 4.36
N ASP A 122 0.19 7.28 5.39
CA ASP A 122 -0.24 7.26 6.79
C ASP A 122 -1.07 8.50 7.13
N HIS A 123 -0.54 9.69 6.86
CA HIS A 123 -1.25 10.95 7.10
C HIS A 123 -2.58 11.00 6.36
N ALA A 124 -2.59 10.66 5.06
CA ALA A 124 -3.80 10.68 4.24
C ALA A 124 -4.88 9.70 4.71
N LEU A 125 -4.53 8.61 5.38
CA LEU A 125 -5.47 7.65 5.97
C LEU A 125 -5.87 8.03 7.41
N CYS A 126 -4.99 8.68 8.16
CA CYS A 126 -5.22 9.10 9.54
C CYS A 126 -5.98 10.42 9.72
N ASP A 127 -6.02 11.31 8.72
CA ASP A 127 -6.50 12.70 8.83
C ASP A 127 -8.03 12.90 9.00
N THR A 128 -8.72 12.04 9.76
CA THR A 128 -10.18 12.14 9.97
C THR A 128 -10.64 12.31 11.41
N LEU A 129 -9.79 12.75 12.32
CA LEU A 129 -10.24 13.07 13.70
C LEU A 129 -10.94 14.44 13.85
N VAL A 130 -11.20 15.20 12.78
CA VAL A 130 -11.79 16.57 12.89
C VAL A 130 -13.27 16.66 12.49
N ALA A 131 -13.88 15.66 11.85
CA ALA A 131 -15.27 15.75 11.37
C ALA A 131 -16.32 15.12 12.31
N GLY A 132 -16.17 15.28 13.63
CA GLY A 132 -17.08 14.64 14.60
C GLY A 132 -17.24 15.31 15.96
N GLN A 133 -16.78 16.55 16.15
CA GLN A 133 -17.01 17.31 17.38
C GLN A 133 -17.50 18.72 17.07
N ASP A 134 -18.78 18.84 16.78
CA ASP A 134 -19.58 20.02 17.11
C ASP A 134 -20.98 19.53 17.49
N THR A 135 -21.21 19.50 18.79
CA THR A 135 -22.53 19.45 19.44
C THR A 135 -23.21 20.81 19.38
#